data_AF-A0A4U6QKC1-F1
#
_entry.id   AF-A0A4U6QKC1-F1
#
_cell.length_a   1.000
_cell.length_b   1.000
_cell.length_c   1.000
_cell.angle_alpha   90.00
_cell.angle_beta   90.00
_cell.angle_gamma   90.00
#
_symmetry.space_group_name_H-M   'P 1'
#
loop_
_entity.id
_entity.type
_entity.pdbx_description
1 polymer ?
#
loop_
_entity_poly.entity_id
_entity_poly.type
_entity_poly.pdbx_seq_one_letter_code
_entity_poly.pdbx_strand_id
1 'polypeptide(L)'
;MGPSVTSRLLAETDPATTGIVPDGWHDFFVAQAGATAALAGLVFVAVSINLERILSFPRLPHRAAVTVALFAGILLQAPLALMGDVTLVAFGALVLGIAGGIEAFVVISGLRMGRDRANGRKELQLAAMYQLALLPQLVGGVLLVAGSGAGLYWVAAGYAVSTLVALTNAWVLLVEILR
;
A
#
# COMPACT_ATOMS: atom_id res chain seq x y z
N MET A 1 -7.04 34.75 28.53
CA MET A 1 -6.71 33.69 29.51
C MET A 1 -6.48 32.42 28.74
N GLY A 2 -5.22 32.00 28.58
CA GLY A 2 -4.91 30.74 27.89
C GLY A 2 -5.32 29.54 28.75
N PRO A 3 -5.65 28.38 28.13
CA PRO A 3 -5.94 27.16 28.86
C PRO A 3 -4.80 26.83 29.84
N SER A 4 -5.15 26.45 31.07
CA SER A 4 -4.18 26.14 32.12
C SER A 4 -3.37 24.89 31.76
N VAL A 5 -2.15 24.76 32.31
CA VAL A 5 -1.31 23.56 32.11
C VAL A 5 -2.08 22.27 32.44
N THR A 6 -2.94 22.33 33.47
CA THR A 6 -3.83 21.23 33.87
C THR A 6 -4.85 20.88 32.80
N SER A 7 -5.41 21.85 32.06
CA SER A 7 -6.36 21.55 30.98
C SER A 7 -5.68 20.99 29.73
N ARG A 8 -4.39 21.30 29.50
CA ARG A 8 -3.59 20.65 28.45
C ARG A 8 -3.28 19.20 28.82
N LEU A 9 -2.89 18.94 30.06
CA LEU A 9 -2.62 17.59 30.55
C LEU A 9 -3.88 16.72 30.55
N LEU A 10 -5.06 17.28 30.86
CA LEU A 10 -6.32 16.54 30.79
C LEU A 10 -6.75 16.21 29.36
N ALA A 11 -6.42 17.05 28.38
CA ALA A 11 -6.63 16.75 26.95
C ALA A 11 -5.61 15.73 26.40
N GLU A 12 -4.40 15.73 26.93
CA GLU A 12 -3.34 14.76 26.62
C GLU A 12 -3.63 13.37 27.21
N THR A 13 -4.45 13.30 28.26
CA THR A 13 -4.98 12.07 28.86
C THR A 13 -6.41 11.73 28.44
N ASP A 14 -6.96 12.40 27.41
CA ASP A 14 -8.25 12.00 26.88
C ASP A 14 -8.12 10.60 26.25
N PRO A 15 -8.84 9.57 26.72
CA PRO A 15 -8.82 8.26 26.07
C PRO A 15 -9.17 8.32 24.57
N ALA A 16 -9.78 9.41 24.10
CA ALA A 16 -9.96 9.69 22.68
C ALA A 16 -8.64 9.96 21.91
N THR A 17 -7.67 10.67 22.49
CA THR A 17 -6.39 11.02 21.82
C THR A 17 -5.37 9.88 21.82
N THR A 18 -5.47 8.92 22.75
CA THR A 18 -4.59 7.74 22.76
C THR A 18 -4.93 6.71 21.67
N GLY A 19 -6.09 6.87 21.04
CA GLY A 19 -6.63 5.94 20.05
C GLY A 19 -6.66 6.47 18.62
N ILE A 20 -6.16 7.68 18.32
CA ILE A 20 -6.12 8.26 16.97
C ILE A 20 -4.74 8.17 16.34
N VAL A 21 -4.68 8.32 15.02
CA VAL A 21 -3.41 8.41 14.29
C VAL A 21 -2.65 9.66 14.79
N PRO A 22 -1.41 9.54 15.31
CA PRO A 22 -0.70 10.68 15.88
C PRO A 22 -0.26 11.70 14.81
N ASP A 23 -0.30 13.00 15.16
CA ASP A 23 0.11 14.12 14.28
C ASP A 23 1.52 13.97 13.70
N GLY A 24 2.43 13.31 14.43
CA GLY A 24 3.79 13.04 13.95
C GLY A 24 3.88 12.21 12.66
N TRP A 25 2.79 11.56 12.26
CA TRP A 25 2.70 10.80 11.00
C TRP A 25 2.12 11.61 9.83
N HIS A 26 1.63 12.83 10.08
CA HIS A 26 1.00 13.66 9.07
C HIS A 26 1.89 13.85 7.83
N ASP A 27 3.12 14.31 8.01
CA ASP A 27 4.04 14.59 6.90
C ASP A 27 4.42 13.32 6.11
N PHE A 28 4.49 12.18 6.80
CA PHE A 28 4.70 10.89 6.13
C PHE A 28 3.52 10.55 5.21
N PHE A 29 2.28 10.67 5.69
CA PHE A 29 1.10 10.38 4.89
C PHE A 29 0.90 11.39 3.75
N VAL A 30 1.18 12.67 3.96
CA VAL A 30 1.20 13.68 2.89
C VAL A 30 2.22 13.30 1.80
N ALA A 31 3.44 12.97 2.20
CA ALA A 31 4.49 12.59 1.25
C ALA A 31 4.12 11.32 0.46
N GLN A 32 3.56 10.31 1.13
CA GLN A 32 3.15 9.06 0.49
C GLN A 32 1.94 9.25 -0.44
N ALA A 33 0.94 10.03 -0.03
CA ALA A 33 -0.19 10.38 -0.89
C ALA A 33 0.28 11.09 -2.17
N GLY A 34 1.14 12.10 -2.04
CA GLY A 34 1.70 12.82 -3.17
C GLY A 34 2.54 11.95 -4.10
N ALA A 35 3.48 11.17 -3.53
CA ALA A 35 4.37 10.31 -4.30
C ALA A 35 3.58 9.24 -5.08
N THR A 36 2.64 8.56 -4.42
CA THR A 36 1.84 7.52 -5.06
C THR A 36 0.80 8.07 -6.03
N ALA A 37 0.24 9.26 -5.82
CA ALA A 37 -0.59 9.94 -6.81
C ALA A 37 0.19 10.22 -8.10
N ALA A 38 1.41 10.78 -7.97
CA ALA A 38 2.27 11.08 -9.11
C ALA A 38 2.70 9.81 -9.86
N LEU A 39 3.17 8.78 -9.14
CA LEU A 39 3.60 7.52 -9.73
C LEU A 39 2.44 6.73 -10.36
N ALA A 40 1.27 6.69 -9.70
CA ALA A 40 0.07 6.07 -10.27
C ALA A 40 -0.35 6.76 -11.58
N GLY A 41 -0.31 8.10 -11.61
CA GLY A 41 -0.59 8.87 -12.82
C GLY A 41 0.36 8.53 -13.97
N LEU A 42 1.67 8.51 -13.71
CA LEU A 42 2.68 8.16 -14.71
C LEU A 42 2.51 6.72 -15.23
N VAL A 43 2.26 5.76 -14.35
CA VAL A 43 2.03 4.36 -14.74
C VAL A 43 0.74 4.22 -15.56
N PHE A 44 -0.33 4.89 -15.17
CA PHE A 44 -1.59 4.83 -15.92
C PHE A 44 -1.44 5.38 -17.34
N VAL A 45 -0.70 6.49 -17.50
CA VAL A 45 -0.33 7.03 -18.83
C VAL A 45 0.53 6.05 -19.62
N ALA A 46 1.57 5.47 -19.00
CA ALA A 46 2.44 4.51 -19.68
C ALA A 46 1.69 3.25 -20.13
N VAL A 47 0.74 2.76 -19.32
CA VAL A 47 -0.10 1.60 -19.65
C VAL A 47 -1.09 1.94 -20.76
N SER A 48 -1.71 3.13 -20.76
CA SER A 48 -2.72 3.50 -21.76
C SER A 48 -2.14 3.61 -23.17
N ILE A 49 -0.95 4.21 -23.32
CA ILE A 49 -0.29 4.34 -24.63
C ILE A 49 0.31 3.02 -25.14
N ASN A 50 0.50 2.02 -24.27
CA ASN A 50 1.04 0.71 -24.62
C ASN A 50 0.01 -0.42 -24.48
N LEU A 51 -1.29 -0.10 -24.35
CA LEU A 51 -2.31 -1.07 -23.94
C LEU A 51 -2.40 -2.27 -24.88
N GLU A 52 -2.42 -2.03 -26.19
CA GLU A 52 -2.47 -3.12 -27.19
C GLU A 52 -1.27 -4.06 -27.08
N ARG A 53 -0.06 -3.53 -26.84
CA ARG A 53 1.14 -4.35 -26.63
C ARG A 53 1.06 -5.09 -25.31
N ILE A 54 0.62 -4.46 -24.23
CA ILE A 54 0.49 -5.12 -22.93
C ILE A 54 -0.47 -6.31 -23.03
N LEU A 55 -1.59 -6.14 -23.75
CA LEU A 55 -2.59 -7.19 -23.93
C LEU A 55 -2.14 -8.34 -24.85
N SER A 56 -1.11 -8.15 -25.68
CA SER A 56 -0.57 -9.23 -26.52
C SER A 56 0.29 -10.24 -25.74
N PHE A 57 0.77 -9.87 -24.54
CA PHE A 57 1.53 -10.76 -23.68
C PHE A 57 0.67 -11.35 -22.55
N PRO A 58 0.65 -12.68 -22.34
CA PRO A 58 -0.26 -13.32 -21.38
C PRO A 58 -0.16 -12.87 -19.91
N ARG A 59 1.03 -12.44 -19.46
CA ARG A 59 1.30 -12.13 -18.03
C ARG A 59 1.49 -10.64 -17.73
N LEU A 60 1.72 -9.79 -18.73
CA LEU A 60 1.94 -8.36 -18.51
C LEU A 60 0.69 -7.63 -17.98
N PRO A 61 -0.55 -7.94 -18.42
CA PRO A 61 -1.74 -7.29 -17.88
C PRO A 61 -1.89 -7.50 -16.37
N HIS A 62 -1.57 -8.70 -15.88
CA HIS A 62 -1.60 -8.98 -14.44
C HIS A 62 -0.54 -8.17 -13.68
N ARG A 63 0.70 -8.08 -14.20
CA ARG A 63 1.76 -7.26 -13.58
C ARG A 63 1.40 -5.78 -13.57
N ALA A 64 0.80 -5.27 -14.65
CA ALA A 64 0.29 -3.90 -14.72
C ALA A 64 -0.81 -3.67 -13.67
N ALA A 65 -1.79 -4.58 -13.57
CA ALA A 65 -2.85 -4.50 -12.60
C ALA A 65 -2.35 -4.52 -11.15
N VAL A 66 -1.41 -5.40 -10.80
CA VAL A 66 -0.81 -5.44 -9.45
C VAL A 66 -0.03 -4.15 -9.16
N THR A 67 0.71 -3.62 -10.14
CA THR A 67 1.44 -2.35 -9.98
C THR A 67 0.50 -1.19 -9.67
N VAL A 68 -0.59 -1.07 -10.43
CA VAL A 68 -1.62 -0.06 -10.19
C VAL A 68 -2.29 -0.28 -8.84
N ALA A 69 -2.61 -1.52 -8.48
CA ALA A 69 -3.23 -1.86 -7.20
C ALA A 69 -2.35 -1.48 -6.00
N LEU A 70 -1.04 -1.70 -6.07
CA LEU A 70 -0.10 -1.32 -5.00
C LEU A 70 -0.05 0.20 -4.81
N PHE A 71 0.06 0.98 -5.89
CA PHE A 71 0.02 2.45 -5.78
C PHE A 71 -1.33 2.96 -5.32
N ALA A 72 -2.43 2.42 -5.88
CA ALA A 72 -3.79 2.79 -5.49
C ALA A 72 -4.08 2.46 -4.03
N GLY A 73 -3.56 1.34 -3.52
CA GLY A 73 -3.72 0.95 -2.12
C GLY A 73 -3.14 2.00 -1.17
N ILE A 74 -1.90 2.43 -1.42
CA ILE A 74 -1.25 3.49 -0.63
C ILE A 74 -1.97 4.83 -0.82
N LEU A 75 -2.33 5.16 -2.06
CA LEU A 75 -3.03 6.40 -2.41
C LEU A 75 -4.41 6.51 -1.76
N LEU A 76 -5.08 5.40 -1.48
CA LEU A 76 -6.34 5.38 -0.74
C LEU A 76 -6.10 5.47 0.76
N GLN A 77 -5.15 4.69 1.28
CA GLN A 77 -4.92 4.63 2.72
C GLN A 77 -4.31 5.93 3.28
N ALA A 78 -3.37 6.58 2.57
CA ALA A 78 -2.64 7.75 3.10
C ALA A 78 -3.53 9.00 3.29
N PRO A 79 -4.37 9.44 2.32
CA PRO A 79 -5.31 10.54 2.55
C PRO A 79 -6.38 10.22 3.59
N LEU A 80 -6.81 8.95 3.70
CA LEU A 80 -7.74 8.54 4.76
C LEU A 80 -7.10 8.69 6.14
N ALA A 81 -5.81 8.37 6.29
CA ALA A 81 -5.07 8.58 7.53
C ALA A 81 -4.95 10.06 7.94
N LEU A 82 -5.09 10.99 6.99
CA LEU A 82 -5.03 12.44 7.21
C LEU A 82 -6.37 13.04 7.67
N MET A 83 -7.45 12.25 7.73
CA MET A 83 -8.71 12.71 8.31
C MET A 83 -8.52 12.79 9.84
N GLY A 84 -8.61 14.00 10.41
CA GLY A 84 -8.17 14.31 11.79
C GLY A 84 -8.79 13.49 12.92
N ASP A 85 -9.91 12.80 12.68
CA ASP A 85 -10.64 12.03 13.70
C ASP A 85 -10.53 10.49 13.48
N VAL A 86 -9.55 10.03 12.71
CA VAL A 86 -9.39 8.60 12.43
C VAL A 86 -8.70 7.89 13.58
N THR A 87 -9.41 6.94 14.18
CA THR A 87 -8.84 6.05 15.20
C THR A 87 -7.84 5.07 14.60
N LEU A 88 -6.82 4.64 15.36
CA LEU A 88 -5.89 3.57 15.01
C LEU A 88 -6.64 2.30 14.61
N VAL A 89 -7.72 1.96 15.32
CA VAL A 89 -8.54 0.78 15.00
C VAL A 89 -9.24 0.94 13.65
N ALA A 90 -9.85 2.10 13.39
CA ALA A 90 -10.48 2.39 12.10
C ALA A 90 -9.45 2.39 10.96
N PHE A 91 -8.29 3.02 11.16
CA PHE A 91 -7.20 3.01 10.19
C PHE A 91 -6.68 1.60 9.95
N GLY A 92 -6.47 0.81 11.00
CA GLY A 92 -6.07 -0.59 10.90
C GLY A 92 -7.07 -1.43 10.10
N ALA A 93 -8.37 -1.24 10.32
CA ALA A 93 -9.41 -1.91 9.56
C ALA A 93 -9.40 -1.51 8.07
N LEU A 94 -9.16 -0.22 7.76
CA LEU A 94 -8.99 0.27 6.39
C LEU A 94 -7.77 -0.35 5.71
N VAL A 95 -6.63 -0.37 6.39
CA VAL A 95 -5.39 -1.01 5.92
C VAL A 95 -5.65 -2.49 5.62
N LEU A 96 -6.28 -3.22 6.55
CA LEU A 96 -6.60 -4.64 6.35
C LEU A 96 -7.56 -4.88 5.18
N GLY A 97 -8.60 -4.05 5.04
CA GLY A 97 -9.56 -4.17 3.95
C GLY A 97 -8.90 -3.95 2.59
N ILE A 98 -8.09 -2.90 2.46
CA ILE A 98 -7.43 -2.54 1.20
C ILE A 98 -6.28 -3.51 0.89
N ALA A 99 -5.33 -3.67 1.81
CA ALA A 99 -4.18 -4.55 1.60
C ALA A 99 -4.62 -6.03 1.46
N GLY A 100 -5.62 -6.46 2.24
CA GLY A 100 -6.19 -7.79 2.15
C GLY A 100 -6.93 -8.04 0.83
N GLY A 101 -7.63 -7.03 0.30
CA GLY A 101 -8.24 -7.10 -1.03
C GLY A 101 -7.19 -7.25 -2.15
N ILE A 102 -6.10 -6.49 -2.08
CA ILE A 102 -4.98 -6.58 -3.03
C ILE A 102 -4.28 -7.93 -2.91
N GLU A 103 -4.03 -8.41 -1.69
CA GLU A 103 -3.43 -9.71 -1.42
C GLU A 103 -4.30 -10.84 -1.98
N ALA A 104 -5.61 -10.81 -1.72
CA ALA A 104 -6.55 -11.77 -2.29
C ALA A 104 -6.53 -11.74 -3.83
N PHE A 105 -6.50 -10.55 -4.44
CA PHE A 105 -6.36 -10.40 -5.89
C PHE A 105 -5.06 -11.06 -6.41
N VAL A 106 -3.91 -10.76 -5.80
CA VAL A 106 -2.61 -11.34 -6.17
C VAL A 106 -2.63 -12.86 -6.07
N VAL A 107 -3.10 -13.42 -4.95
CA VAL A 107 -3.13 -14.86 -4.72
C VAL A 107 -4.08 -15.56 -5.68
N ILE A 108 -5.33 -15.07 -5.82
CA ILE A 108 -6.34 -15.69 -6.68
C ILE A 108 -5.90 -15.64 -8.15
N SER A 109 -5.38 -14.50 -8.62
CA SER A 109 -4.86 -14.37 -9.98
C SER A 109 -3.64 -15.28 -10.21
N GLY A 110 -2.72 -15.35 -9.25
CA GLY A 110 -1.57 -16.26 -9.30
C GLY A 110 -1.97 -17.72 -9.44
N LEU A 111 -2.97 -18.16 -8.67
CA LEU A 111 -3.52 -19.52 -8.74
C LEU A 111 -4.20 -19.79 -10.09
N ARG A 112 -4.94 -18.82 -10.66
CA ARG A 112 -5.64 -18.96 -11.94
C ARG A 112 -4.71 -19.04 -13.16
N MET A 113 -3.56 -18.36 -13.11
CA MET A 113 -2.59 -18.40 -14.22
C MET A 113 -1.82 -19.72 -14.30
N GLY A 114 -1.84 -20.53 -13.23
CA GLY A 114 -1.09 -21.78 -13.16
C GLY A 114 0.43 -21.58 -13.03
N ARG A 115 1.13 -22.65 -12.64
CA ARG A 115 2.60 -22.65 -12.56
C ARG A 115 3.21 -23.02 -13.90
N ASP A 116 4.11 -22.17 -14.38
CA ASP A 116 4.90 -22.47 -15.55
C ASP A 116 6.18 -23.19 -15.11
N ARG A 117 6.23 -24.52 -15.29
CA ARG A 117 7.35 -25.34 -14.79
C ARG A 117 8.70 -24.87 -15.33
N ALA A 118 8.74 -24.28 -16.52
CA ALA A 118 9.95 -23.72 -17.13
C ALA A 118 10.44 -22.41 -16.46
N ASN A 119 9.54 -21.65 -15.84
CA ASN A 119 9.84 -20.32 -15.26
C ASN A 119 9.57 -20.23 -13.74
N GLY A 120 9.42 -21.36 -13.05
CA GLY A 120 9.00 -21.42 -11.64
C GLY A 120 9.84 -20.56 -10.67
N ARG A 121 11.14 -20.38 -10.92
CA ARG A 121 11.99 -19.49 -10.10
C ARG A 121 11.58 -18.02 -10.22
N LYS A 122 11.28 -17.55 -11.43
CA LYS A 122 10.86 -16.16 -11.68
C LYS A 122 9.48 -15.89 -11.08
N GLU A 123 8.58 -16.87 -11.19
CA GLU A 123 7.24 -16.79 -10.58
C GLU A 123 7.31 -16.76 -9.05
N LEU A 124 8.17 -17.60 -8.45
CA LEU A 124 8.40 -17.59 -7.01
C LEU A 124 9.02 -16.28 -6.53
N GLN A 125 10.00 -15.74 -7.28
CA GLN A 125 10.60 -14.44 -6.96
C GLN A 125 9.56 -13.32 -7.03
N LEU A 126 8.72 -13.30 -8.06
CA LEU A 126 7.66 -12.30 -8.21
C LEU A 126 6.63 -12.39 -7.08
N ALA A 127 6.17 -13.61 -6.76
CA ALA A 127 5.28 -13.85 -5.64
C ALA A 127 5.90 -13.37 -4.33
N ALA A 128 7.17 -13.70 -4.07
CA ALA A 128 7.88 -13.26 -2.88
C ALA A 128 7.98 -11.73 -2.77
N MET A 129 8.20 -11.02 -3.89
CA MET A 129 8.19 -9.55 -3.90
C MET A 129 6.83 -8.98 -3.51
N TYR A 130 5.72 -9.56 -4.00
CA TYR A 130 4.37 -9.11 -3.66
C TYR A 130 4.04 -9.37 -2.19
N GLN A 131 4.46 -10.52 -1.66
CA GLN A 131 4.32 -10.83 -0.23
C GLN A 131 5.12 -9.86 0.63
N LEU A 132 6.36 -9.54 0.23
CA LEU A 132 7.19 -8.57 0.95
C LEU A 132 6.57 -7.16 0.95
N ALA A 133 5.82 -6.79 -0.09
CA ALA A 133 5.10 -5.53 -0.18
C ALA A 133 3.86 -5.48 0.73
N LEU A 134 3.08 -6.56 0.78
CA LEU A 134 1.74 -6.57 1.38
C LEU A 134 1.72 -7.09 2.83
N LEU A 135 2.52 -8.09 3.18
CA LEU A 135 2.53 -8.66 4.53
C LEU A 135 2.85 -7.64 5.63
N PRO A 136 3.82 -6.71 5.47
CA PRO A 136 4.04 -5.67 6.48
C PRO A 136 2.81 -4.80 6.71
N GLN A 137 2.03 -4.48 5.67
CA GLN A 137 0.79 -3.72 5.81
C GLN A 137 -0.27 -4.52 6.57
N LEU A 138 -0.41 -5.81 6.29
CA LEU A 138 -1.35 -6.69 7.00
C LEU A 138 -0.97 -6.84 8.48
N VAL A 139 0.32 -7.05 8.78
CA VAL A 139 0.83 -7.08 10.16
C VAL A 139 0.56 -5.73 10.85
N GLY A 140 0.84 -4.62 10.17
CA GLY A 140 0.56 -3.29 10.66
C GLY A 140 -0.93 -3.07 10.96
N GLY A 141 -1.82 -3.46 10.04
CA GLY A 141 -3.26 -3.39 10.21
C GLY A 141 -3.78 -4.20 11.40
N VAL A 142 -3.27 -5.43 11.59
CA VAL A 142 -3.62 -6.26 12.76
C VAL A 142 -3.18 -5.59 14.07
N LEU A 143 -1.95 -5.06 14.11
CA LEU A 143 -1.43 -4.37 15.28
C LEU A 143 -2.23 -3.10 15.60
N LEU A 144 -2.63 -2.34 14.58
CA LEU A 144 -3.46 -1.14 14.71
C LEU A 144 -4.86 -1.46 15.25
N VAL A 145 -5.50 -2.52 14.74
CA VAL A 145 -6.80 -3.00 15.27
C VAL A 145 -6.67 -3.48 16.72
N ALA A 146 -5.52 -4.03 17.10
CA ALA A 146 -5.20 -4.38 18.48
C ALA A 146 -4.84 -3.16 19.37
N GLY A 147 -4.92 -1.93 18.84
CA GLY A 147 -4.62 -0.69 19.56
C GLY A 147 -3.14 -0.38 19.72
N SER A 148 -2.26 -1.10 19.01
CA SER A 148 -0.81 -0.89 19.09
C SER A 148 -0.33 0.12 18.04
N GLY A 149 0.19 1.26 18.51
CA GLY A 149 0.84 2.27 17.65
C GLY A 149 2.05 1.73 16.87
N ALA A 150 2.63 0.60 17.29
CA ALA A 150 3.68 -0.09 16.54
C ALA A 150 3.24 -0.48 15.12
N GLY A 151 1.93 -0.66 14.91
CA GLY A 151 1.36 -0.96 13.60
C GLY A 151 1.63 0.11 12.54
N LEU A 152 1.78 1.39 12.93
CA LEU A 152 2.11 2.47 11.98
C LEU A 152 3.48 2.29 11.34
N TYR A 153 4.48 1.80 12.08
CA TYR A 153 5.81 1.50 11.52
C TYR A 153 5.78 0.36 10.52
N TRP A 154 4.95 -0.66 10.77
CA TRP A 154 4.75 -1.77 9.85
C TRP A 154 4.02 -1.35 8.56
N VAL A 155 2.99 -0.50 8.69
CA VAL A 155 2.32 0.13 7.53
C VAL A 155 3.32 0.96 6.73
N ALA A 156 4.12 1.79 7.39
CA ALA A 156 5.11 2.64 6.75
C ALA A 156 6.18 1.82 6.00
N ALA A 157 6.69 0.76 6.61
CA ALA A 157 7.60 -0.18 5.95
C ALA A 157 6.93 -0.84 4.73
N GLY A 158 5.67 -1.27 4.88
CA GLY A 158 4.86 -1.82 3.80
C GLY A 158 4.68 -0.86 2.62
N TYR A 159 4.44 0.43 2.88
CA TYR A 159 4.35 1.46 1.84
C TYR A 159 5.65 1.65 1.10
N ALA A 160 6.77 1.72 1.82
CA ALA A 160 8.09 1.88 1.22
C ALA A 160 8.42 0.69 0.30
N VAL A 161 8.22 -0.53 0.78
CA VAL A 161 8.47 -1.75 -0.02
C VAL A 161 7.50 -1.84 -1.19
N SER A 162 6.21 -1.56 -0.98
CA SER A 162 5.20 -1.60 -2.04
C SER A 162 5.50 -0.61 -3.15
N THR A 163 5.94 0.60 -2.80
CA THR A 163 6.38 1.62 -3.78
C THR A 163 7.56 1.10 -4.59
N LEU A 164 8.57 0.51 -3.96
CA LEU A 164 9.74 -0.06 -4.66
C LEU A 164 9.37 -1.25 -5.56
N VAL A 165 8.50 -2.13 -5.09
CA VAL A 165 8.01 -3.28 -5.87
C VAL A 165 7.19 -2.82 -7.08
N ALA A 166 6.31 -1.83 -6.89
CA ALA A 166 5.52 -1.24 -7.96
C ALA A 166 6.40 -0.52 -8.99
N LEU A 167 7.41 0.25 -8.56
CA LEU A 167 8.40 0.85 -9.45
C LEU A 167 9.18 -0.20 -10.25
N THR A 168 9.61 -1.28 -9.59
CA THR A 168 10.33 -2.37 -10.25
C THR A 168 9.45 -3.05 -11.31
N ASN A 169 8.17 -3.31 -11.00
CA ASN A 169 7.26 -3.86 -12.00
C ASN A 169 7.01 -2.89 -13.15
N ALA A 170 6.80 -1.60 -12.87
CA ALA A 170 6.61 -0.59 -13.91
C ALA A 170 7.81 -0.54 -14.87
N TRP A 171 9.04 -0.56 -14.32
CA TRP A 171 10.26 -0.64 -15.11
C TRP A 171 10.32 -1.92 -15.96
N VAL A 172 10.06 -3.08 -15.35
CA VAL A 172 10.11 -4.35 -16.07
C VAL A 172 9.05 -4.40 -17.17
N LEU A 173 7.86 -3.87 -16.94
CA LEU A 173 6.82 -3.74 -17.97
C LEU A 173 7.33 -2.91 -19.16
N LEU A 174 7.94 -1.75 -18.91
CA LEU A 174 8.51 -0.91 -19.97
C LEU A 174 9.60 -1.65 -20.77
N VAL A 175 10.48 -2.40 -20.10
CA VAL A 175 11.54 -3.15 -20.77
C VAL A 175 10.98 -4.36 -21.53
N GLU A 176 10.01 -5.08 -20.97
CA GLU A 176 9.41 -6.28 -21.59
C GLU A 176 8.56 -5.91 -22.83
N ILE A 177 7.93 -4.73 -22.87
CA ILE A 177 7.16 -4.26 -24.03
C ILE A 177 8.05 -3.87 -25.23
N LEU A 178 9.31 -3.49 -24.96
CA LEU A 178 10.27 -3.06 -25.98
C LEU A 178 11.19 -4.19 -26.50
N ARG A 179 11.09 -5.39 -25.91
CA ARG A 179 11.82 -6.58 -26.36
C ARG A 179 11.00 -7.40 -27.33
#